data_AF-A0A1A8QI11-F1
#
_entry.id   AF-A0A1A8QI11-F1
#
_cell.length_a   1.000
_cell.length_b   1.000
_cell.length_c   1.000
_cell.angle_alpha   90.00
_cell.angle_beta   90.00
_cell.angle_gamma   90.00
#
_symmetry.space_group_name_H-M   'P 1'
#
loop_
_entity.id
_entity.type
_entity.pdbx_description
1 polymer ?
#
loop_
_entity_poly.entity_id
_entity_poly.type
_entity_poly.pdbx_seq_one_letter_code
_entity_poly.pdbx_strand_id
1 'polypeptide(L)' 'VMVHSLMNSSKFILDPNNTSISDFDECTSGQNDCSPLATCTNTWASYTCACHDGFRDYDPDRPGRTCQANDTLA' A
#
# COMPACT_ATOMS: atom_id res chain seq x y z
N VAL A 1 17.91 11.93 -10.86
CA VAL A 1 16.53 12.07 -11.39
C VAL A 1 15.61 11.13 -10.63
N MET A 2 14.46 11.64 -10.17
CA MET A 2 13.51 11.03 -9.23
C MET A 2 12.76 9.81 -9.79
N VAL A 3 13.41 8.99 -10.61
CA VAL A 3 12.78 7.82 -11.24
C VAL A 3 12.81 6.59 -10.33
N HIS A 4 13.75 6.50 -9.38
CA HIS A 4 13.82 5.35 -8.47
C HIS A 4 12.76 5.38 -7.37
N SER A 5 12.27 6.56 -6.97
CA SER A 5 11.21 6.70 -5.97
C SER A 5 9.80 6.41 -6.52
N LEU A 6 9.64 6.38 -7.85
CA LEU A 6 8.35 6.14 -8.52
C LEU A 6 8.16 4.67 -8.91
N MET A 7 9.22 3.86 -8.90
CA MET A 7 9.14 2.43 -9.27
C MET A 7 8.36 1.58 -8.26
N ASN A 8 8.12 2.10 -7.05
CA ASN A 8 7.42 1.41 -5.98
C ASN A 8 5.99 1.94 -5.72
N SER A 9 5.49 2.79 -6.62
CA SER A 9 4.13 3.35 -6.52
C SER A 9 3.42 3.46 -7.86
N SER A 10 4.12 3.41 -9.00
CA SER A 10 3.45 3.33 -10.31
C SER A 10 4.41 2.79 -11.37
N LYS A 11 4.13 1.60 -11.92
CA LYS A 11 4.85 1.11 -13.10
C LYS A 11 4.28 1.78 -14.35
N PHE A 12 4.77 2.97 -14.69
CA PHE A 12 4.40 3.66 -15.93
C PHE A 12 4.86 2.84 -17.15
N ILE A 13 3.92 2.21 -17.85
CA ILE A 13 4.17 1.61 -19.16
C ILE A 13 4.15 2.75 -20.18
N LEU A 14 5.33 3.21 -20.60
CA LEU A 14 5.46 4.22 -21.65
C LEU A 14 5.41 3.53 -23.02
N ASP A 15 4.21 3.42 -23.60
CA ASP A 15 4.05 3.05 -25.00
C ASP A 15 4.06 4.32 -25.88
N PRO A 16 5.09 4.55 -26.71
CA PRO A 16 5.24 5.79 -27.49
C PRO A 16 4.18 5.97 -28.59
N ASN A 17 3.37 4.95 -28.88
CA ASN A 17 2.24 5.01 -29.80
C ASN A 17 0.86 4.95 -29.10
N ASN A 18 0.83 4.67 -27.80
CA ASN A 18 -0.40 4.52 -27.02
C ASN A 18 -0.08 4.80 -25.55
N THR A 19 -0.05 6.08 -25.16
CA THR A 19 0.22 6.48 -23.78
C THR A 19 -0.96 6.09 -22.87
N SER A 20 -1.01 4.82 -22.48
CA SER A 20 -1.96 4.28 -21.53
C SER A 20 -1.26 4.11 -20.19
N ILE A 21 -1.72 4.83 -19.18
CA ILE A 21 -1.24 4.69 -17.81
C ILE A 21 -2.08 3.58 -17.18
N SER A 22 -1.49 2.40 -16.99
CA SER A 22 -2.05 1.38 -16.12
C SER A 22 -1.49 1.57 -14.73
N ASP A 23 -2.37 1.64 -13.76
CA ASP A 23 -2.02 1.57 -12.35
C ASP A 23 -1.38 0.21 -12.03
N PHE A 24 -0.42 0.20 -11.10
CA PHE A 24 0.22 -1.03 -10.66
C PHE A 24 -0.39 -1.43 -9.32
N ASP A 25 -1.08 -2.56 -9.28
CA ASP A 25 -1.75 -2.97 -8.05
C ASP A 25 -0.78 -3.67 -7.09
N GLU A 26 -0.29 -2.92 -6.10
CA GLU A 26 0.64 -3.44 -5.06
C GLU A 26 -0.01 -4.48 -4.14
N CYS A 27 -1.34 -4.44 -3.99
CA CYS A 27 -2.07 -5.35 -3.13
C CYS A 27 -2.18 -6.75 -3.75
N THR A 28 -2.51 -6.83 -5.03
CA THR A 28 -2.61 -8.12 -5.77
C THR A 28 -1.23 -8.71 -6.07
N SER A 29 -0.23 -7.87 -6.29
CA SER A 29 1.14 -8.33 -6.51
C SER A 29 1.87 -8.73 -5.23
N GLY A 30 1.35 -8.35 -4.06
CA GLY A 30 1.99 -8.56 -2.76
C GLY A 30 3.22 -7.66 -2.53
N GLN A 31 3.47 -6.68 -3.41
CA GLN A 31 4.57 -5.72 -3.28
C GLN A 31 4.14 -4.48 -2.48
N ASN A 32 3.64 -4.73 -1.28
CA ASN A 32 3.28 -3.71 -0.31
C ASN A 32 3.98 -3.99 1.04
N ASP A 33 4.12 -2.97 1.88
CA ASP A 33 4.75 -3.11 3.19
C ASP A 33 3.73 -3.11 4.34
N CYS A 34 2.49 -3.50 4.05
CA CYS A 34 1.41 -3.52 5.03
C CYS A 34 1.65 -4.53 6.13
N SER A 35 1.13 -4.22 7.32
CA SER A 35 1.13 -5.20 8.40
C SER A 35 0.38 -6.45 7.94
N PRO A 36 0.83 -7.66 8.32
CA PRO A 36 0.05 -8.89 8.12
C PRO A 36 -1.35 -8.83 8.78
N LEU A 37 -1.54 -7.89 9.71
CA LEU A 37 -2.78 -7.66 10.44
C LEU A 37 -3.54 -6.43 9.89
N ALA A 38 -3.27 -6.06 8.63
CA ALA A 38 -3.91 -4.96 7.95
C ALA A 38 -4.45 -5.38 6.58
N THR A 39 -5.50 -4.70 6.14
CA THR A 39 -6.03 -4.78 4.78
C THR A 39 -5.30 -3.78 3.89
N CYS A 40 -4.84 -4.26 2.72
CA CYS A 40 -4.31 -3.44 1.64
C CYS A 40 -5.44 -3.05 0.69
N THR A 41 -5.53 -1.76 0.35
CA THR A 41 -6.46 -1.22 -0.64
C THR A 41 -5.68 -0.50 -1.73
N ASN A 42 -5.79 -1.00 -2.96
CA ASN A 42 -5.16 -0.36 -4.11
C ASN A 42 -5.84 0.97 -4.44
N THR A 43 -5.08 1.97 -4.85
CA THR A 43 -5.55 3.31 -5.22
C THR A 43 -4.83 3.77 -6.48
N TRP A 44 -5.35 4.78 -7.17
CA TRP A 44 -4.64 5.28 -8.35
C TRP A 44 -3.26 5.82 -7.97
N ALA A 45 -2.21 5.23 -8.56
CA ALA A 45 -0.80 5.51 -8.34
C ALA A 45 -0.25 5.21 -6.93
N SER A 46 -0.96 4.42 -6.11
CA SER A 46 -0.49 4.01 -4.76
C SER A 46 -1.39 2.96 -4.11
N TYR A 47 -1.20 2.72 -2.81
CA TYR A 47 -2.07 1.88 -1.99
C TYR A 47 -2.15 2.42 -0.55
N THR A 48 -3.25 2.12 0.13
CA THR A 48 -3.45 2.42 1.55
C THR A 48 -3.54 1.14 2.36
N CYS A 49 -3.18 1.21 3.64
CA CYS A 49 -3.39 0.11 4.58
C CYS A 49 -4.10 0.55 5.83
N ALA A 50 -4.92 -0.37 6.34
CA ALA A 50 -5.72 -0.18 7.53
C ALA A 50 -5.67 -1.45 8.38
N CYS A 51 -5.36 -1.32 9.67
CA CYS A 51 -5.39 -2.46 10.59
C CYS A 51 -6.78 -3.12 10.60
N HIS A 52 -6.82 -4.43 10.78
CA HIS A 52 -8.07 -5.16 10.95
C HIS A 52 -8.84 -4.70 12.18
N ASP A 53 -10.15 -4.93 12.18
CA ASP A 53 -11.00 -4.66 13.35
C ASP A 53 -10.46 -5.38 14.59
N GLY A 54 -10.38 -4.65 15.71
CA GLY A 54 -9.80 -5.13 16.97
C GLY A 54 -8.28 -4.91 17.10
N PHE A 55 -7.61 -4.43 16.05
CA PHE A 55 -6.21 -4.04 16.10
C PHE A 55 -6.07 -2.53 16.10
N ARG A 56 -5.11 -2.03 16.87
CA ARG A 56 -4.78 -0.61 16.96
C ARG A 56 -3.54 -0.31 16.13
N ASP A 57 -3.58 0.83 15.45
CA ASP A 57 -2.44 1.39 14.75
C ASP A 57 -1.60 2.24 15.72
N TYR A 58 -0.29 2.01 15.71
CA TYR A 58 0.67 2.71 16.55
C TYR A 58 1.57 3.68 15.75
N ASP A 59 1.41 3.73 14.43
CA ASP A 59 2.15 4.63 13.57
C ASP A 59 1.18 5.52 12.77
N PRO A 60 0.82 6.70 13.30
CA PRO A 60 -0.09 7.61 12.61
C PRO A 60 0.50 8.21 11.32
N ASP A 61 1.83 8.23 11.19
CA ASP A 61 2.51 8.74 9.99
C ASP A 61 2.47 7.71 8.86
N ARG A 62 2.37 6.42 9.18
CA ARG A 62 2.27 5.32 8.22
C ARG A 62 1.16 4.31 8.58
N PRO A 63 -0.10 4.64 8.26
CA PRO A 63 -1.23 3.83 8.67
C PRO A 63 -1.20 2.38 8.15
N GLY A 64 -1.64 1.45 8.98
CA GLY A 64 -1.76 0.02 8.68
C GLY A 64 -0.43 -0.72 8.58
N ARG A 65 0.68 -0.11 9.02
CA ARG A 65 2.02 -0.72 9.00
C ARG A 65 2.43 -1.26 10.37
N THR A 66 1.93 -0.65 11.44
CA THR A 66 2.18 -1.07 12.82
C THR A 66 0.88 -1.40 13.55
N CYS A 67 0.33 -2.58 13.28
CA CYS A 67 -0.90 -3.06 13.90
C CYS A 67 -0.60 -4.01 15.07
N GLN A 68 -1.18 -3.74 16.24
CA GLN A 68 -1.11 -4.66 17.39
C GLN A 68 -2.51 -4.91 17.95
N ALA A 69 -2.72 -6.10 18.50
CA ALA A 69 -3.99 -6.44 19.14
C ALA A 69 -4.24 -5.46 20.29
N ASN A 70 -5.48 -4.99 20.42
CA ASN A 70 -5.84 -4.24 21.60
C ASN A 70 -5.86 -5.23 22.79
N ASP A 71 -4.84 -5.21 23.65
CA ASP A 71 -4.65 -6.13 24.79
C ASP A 71 -5.83 -6.16 25.78
N THR A 72 -6.85 -5.32 25.60
CA THR A 72 -8.12 -5.34 26.34
C THR A 72 -9.14 -6.37 25.84
N LEU A 73 -8.82 -7.22 24.85
CA LEU A 73 -9.69 -8.29 24.32
C LEU A 73 -9.12 -9.72 24.53
N ALA A 74 -8.38 -9.93 25.62
CA ALA A 74 -8.01 -11.26 26.13
C ALA A 74 -8.92 -11.69 27.30
#